data_AF-A0A8T4P5L5-F1
#
_entry.id   AF-A0A8T4P5L5-F1
#
_cell.length_a   1.000
_cell.length_b   1.000
_cell.length_c   1.000
_cell.angle_alpha   90.00
_cell.angle_beta   90.00
_cell.angle_gamma   90.00
#
_symmetry.space_group_name_H-M   'P 1'
#
loop_
_entity.id
_entity.type
_entity.pdbx_description
1 polymer ?
#
loop_
_entity_poly.entity_id
_entity_poly.type
_entity_poly.pdbx_seq_one_letter_code
_entity_poly.pdbx_strand_id
1 'polypeptide(L)' 'MSGPGAGKHEIKGVKVYIHEKGKLMARITHIDIESPEINDIIKNGEATYCAGKHGGCFIGLKKEMIKRAEKLIKK' A
#
# COMPACT_ATOMS: atom_id res chain seq x y z
N MET A 1 -6.39 -14.80 -8.52
CA MET A 1 -5.63 -14.17 -9.63
C MET A 1 -4.51 -13.27 -9.09
N SER A 2 -3.29 -13.81 -8.99
CA SER A 2 -2.04 -13.06 -8.74
C SER A 2 -1.36 -12.71 -10.08
N GLY A 3 -0.50 -11.69 -10.12
CA GLY A 3 0.23 -11.27 -11.32
C GLY A 3 -0.43 -10.15 -12.15
N PRO A 4 0.24 -9.63 -13.21
CA PRO A 4 -0.27 -8.58 -14.09
C PRO A 4 -1.51 -9.03 -14.88
N GLY A 5 -2.32 -8.07 -15.32
CA GLY A 5 -3.58 -8.31 -16.05
C GLY A 5 -4.31 -7.00 -16.33
N ALA A 6 -5.34 -7.03 -17.17
CA ALA A 6 -6.11 -5.83 -17.52
C ALA A 6 -6.60 -5.08 -16.26
N GLY A 7 -6.35 -3.76 -16.21
CA GLY A 7 -6.69 -2.89 -15.08
C GLY A 7 -5.71 -2.90 -13.90
N LYS A 8 -4.58 -3.62 -14.00
CA LYS A 8 -3.51 -3.59 -12.98
C LYS A 8 -2.40 -2.66 -13.43
N HIS A 9 -2.15 -1.62 -12.64
CA HIS A 9 -1.07 -0.67 -12.84
C HIS A 9 0.05 -0.99 -11.84
N GLU A 10 1.24 -1.28 -12.36
CA GLU A 10 2.40 -1.59 -11.54
C GLU A 10 3.01 -0.30 -10.95
N ILE A 11 3.16 -0.27 -9.62
CA ILE A 11 3.91 0.78 -8.92
C ILE A 11 5.36 0.31 -8.86
N LYS A 12 6.27 1.05 -9.50
CA LYS A 12 7.70 0.72 -9.53
C LYS A 12 8.44 1.28 -8.32
N GLY A 13 9.58 0.65 -7.99
CA GLY A 13 10.48 1.15 -6.94
C GLY A 13 9.91 1.07 -5.52
N VAL A 14 8.95 0.18 -5.27
CA VAL A 14 8.36 -0.05 -3.94
C VAL A 14 9.36 -0.79 -3.06
N LYS A 15 9.56 -0.28 -1.84
CA LYS A 15 10.35 -0.96 -0.81
C LYS A 15 9.41 -1.55 0.23
N VAL A 16 9.67 -2.80 0.63
CA VAL A 16 8.85 -3.51 1.62
C VAL A 16 9.75 -3.97 2.76
N TYR A 17 9.35 -3.66 3.99
CA TYR A 17 10.11 -3.95 5.19
C TYR A 17 9.24 -4.61 6.25
N ILE A 18 9.82 -5.50 7.04
CA ILE A 18 9.24 -5.91 8.32
C ILE A 18 9.86 -5.01 9.38
N HIS A 19 9.04 -4.18 10.01
CA HIS A 19 9.47 -3.29 11.08
C HIS A 19 9.29 -3.99 12.43
N GLU A 20 10.41 -4.40 13.03
CA GLU A 20 10.45 -5.15 14.28
C GLU A 20 10.00 -4.29 15.49
N LYS A 21 9.10 -4.83 16.31
CA LYS A 21 8.69 -4.20 17.58
C LYS A 21 9.90 -3.84 18.45
N GLY A 22 9.92 -2.63 18.98
CA GLY A 22 10.96 -2.16 19.90
C GLY A 22 12.24 -1.65 19.22
N LYS A 23 12.34 -1.76 17.89
CA LYS A 23 13.35 -1.08 17.08
C LYS A 23 12.76 0.19 16.49
N LEU A 24 13.55 1.25 16.36
CA LEU A 24 13.17 2.51 15.71
C LEU A 24 11.77 3.06 16.13
N MET A 25 11.42 2.94 17.42
CA MET A 25 10.14 3.37 18.00
C MET A 25 8.88 2.60 17.51
N ALA A 26 9.02 1.46 16.83
CA ALA A 26 7.88 0.62 16.48
C ALA A 26 7.19 0.05 17.72
N ARG A 27 5.91 0.40 17.90
CA ARG A 27 5.08 -0.09 19.01
C ARG A 27 4.67 -1.56 18.83
N ILE A 28 4.54 -2.02 17.59
CA ILE A 28 4.21 -3.39 17.20
C ILE A 28 5.05 -3.82 16.00
N THR A 29 5.18 -5.12 15.77
CA THR A 29 5.78 -5.62 14.52
C THR A 29 4.77 -5.45 13.39
N HIS A 30 5.16 -4.80 12.30
CA HIS A 30 4.30 -4.52 11.16
C HIS A 30 5.09 -4.54 9.85
N ILE A 31 4.39 -4.41 8.71
CA ILE A 31 5.01 -4.33 7.39
C ILE A 31 4.87 -2.90 6.88
N ASP A 32 6.00 -2.29 6.55
CA ASP A 32 6.07 -0.99 5.90
C ASP A 32 6.17 -1.19 4.39
N ILE A 33 5.36 -0.45 3.63
CA ILE A 33 5.37 -0.42 2.17
C ILE A 33 5.61 1.03 1.76
N GLU A 34 6.82 1.31 1.30
CA GLU A 34 7.28 2.67 1.02
C GLU A 34 7.37 2.92 -0.49
N SER A 35 6.59 3.90 -0.95
CA SER A 35 6.65 4.44 -2.32
C SER A 35 6.02 5.83 -2.36
N PRO A 36 6.55 6.78 -3.15
CA PRO A 36 5.92 8.08 -3.38
C PRO A 36 4.47 7.96 -3.85
N GLU A 37 4.17 7.04 -4.77
CA GLU A 37 2.82 6.83 -5.30
C GLU A 37 1.86 6.28 -4.23
N ILE A 38 2.33 5.37 -3.37
CA ILE A 38 1.52 4.85 -2.26
C ILE A 38 1.22 5.96 -1.25
N ASN A 39 2.20 6.82 -0.95
CA ASN A 39 2.01 8.00 -0.09
C ASN A 39 1.08 9.06 -0.72
N ASP A 40 0.92 9.06 -2.05
CA ASP A 40 -0.09 9.87 -2.73
C ASP A 40 -1.50 9.31 -2.62
N ILE A 41 -1.64 7.99 -2.52
CA ILE A 41 -2.92 7.31 -2.33
C ILE A 41 -3.34 7.30 -0.85
N ILE A 42 -2.44 6.92 0.06
CA ILE A 42 -2.68 6.78 1.51
C ILE A 42 -1.76 7.77 2.22
N LYS A 43 -2.33 8.86 2.73
CA LYS A 43 -1.56 9.96 3.34
C LYS A 43 -1.21 9.63 4.79
N ASN A 44 -0.17 10.28 5.31
CA ASN A 44 0.25 10.14 6.70
C ASN A 44 -0.94 10.37 7.66
N GLY A 45 -1.11 9.45 8.62
CA GLY A 45 -2.20 9.47 9.60
C GLY A 45 -3.49 8.78 9.13
N GLU A 46 -3.60 8.43 7.85
CA GLU A 46 -4.76 7.69 7.36
C GLU A 46 -4.59 6.18 7.56
N ALA A 47 -5.65 5.56 8.06
CA ALA A 47 -5.74 4.10 8.18
C ALA A 47 -6.73 3.54 7.16
N THR A 48 -6.43 2.35 6.64
CA THR A 48 -7.32 1.59 5.78
C THR A 48 -7.19 0.09 6.00
N TYR A 49 -7.98 -0.70 5.28
CA TYR A 49 -8.03 -2.16 5.43
C TYR A 49 -6.87 -2.84 4.71
N CYS A 50 -6.27 -3.84 5.36
CA CYS A 50 -5.30 -4.75 4.76
C CYS A 50 -5.72 -6.18 5.06
N ALA A 51 -5.67 -7.06 4.05
CA ALA A 51 -5.95 -8.47 4.22
C ALA A 51 -5.04 -9.35 3.38
N GLY A 52 -4.78 -10.55 3.91
CA GLY A 52 -4.08 -11.60 3.21
C GLY A 52 -4.84 -12.04 1.96
N LYS A 53 -4.09 -12.44 0.94
CA LYS A 53 -4.58 -13.07 -0.29
C LYS A 53 -3.55 -14.09 -0.75
N HIS A 54 -3.92 -14.94 -1.70
CA HIS A 54 -2.95 -15.83 -2.32
C HIS A 54 -1.79 -15.02 -2.94
N GLY A 55 -0.56 -15.30 -2.48
CA GLY A 55 0.66 -14.62 -2.91
C GLY A 55 0.99 -13.30 -2.20
N GLY A 56 0.32 -12.93 -1.10
CA GLY A 56 0.67 -11.74 -0.32
C GLY A 56 -0.51 -11.11 0.42
N CYS A 57 -0.64 -9.79 0.33
CA CYS A 57 -1.78 -9.04 0.86
C CYS A 57 -2.34 -8.05 -0.18
N PHE A 58 -3.55 -7.55 0.06
CA PHE A 58 -4.06 -6.38 -0.64
C PHE A 58 -4.50 -5.31 0.36
N ILE A 59 -4.47 -4.06 -0.09
CA ILE A 59 -4.92 -2.91 0.68
C ILE A 59 -6.23 -2.45 0.06
N GLY A 60 -7.32 -2.50 0.83
CA GLY A 60 -8.59 -1.91 0.45
C GLY A 60 -8.54 -0.40 0.62
N LEU A 61 -9.03 0.38 -0.34
CA LEU A 61 -9.00 1.85 -0.30
C LEU A 61 -10.34 2.44 0.14
N LYS A 62 -10.30 3.50 0.95
CA LYS A 62 -11.47 4.33 1.28
C LYS A 62 -11.80 5.30 0.15
N LYS A 63 -13.01 5.87 0.16
CA LYS A 63 -13.54 6.78 -0.89
C LYS A 63 -12.54 7.84 -1.35
N GLU A 64 -11.91 8.57 -0.44
CA GLU A 64 -10.95 9.63 -0.81
C GLU A 64 -9.61 9.10 -1.32
N MET A 65 -9.20 7.89 -0.91
CA MET A 65 -8.00 7.21 -1.42
C MET A 65 -8.25 6.66 -2.83
N ILE A 66 -9.45 6.14 -3.11
CA ILE A 66 -9.87 5.69 -4.45
C ILE A 66 -9.77 6.86 -5.44
N LYS A 67 -10.30 8.03 -5.09
CA LYS A 67 -10.19 9.23 -5.94
C LYS A 67 -8.74 9.62 -6.24
N ARG A 68 -7.82 9.43 -5.29
CA ARG A 68 -6.38 9.70 -5.49
C ARG A 68 -5.74 8.65 -6.40
N ALA A 69 -6.04 7.37 -6.19
CA ALA A 69 -5.58 6.28 -7.05
C ALA A 69 -6.07 6.45 -8.49
N GLU A 70 -7.34 6.80 -8.71
CA GLU A 70 -7.90 7.05 -10.05
C GLU A 70 -7.22 8.21 -10.77
N LYS A 71 -6.79 9.25 -10.05
CA LYS A 71 -6.02 10.36 -10.63
C LYS A 71 -4.63 9.90 -11.09
N LEU A 72 -3.98 9.02 -10.35
CA LEU A 72 -2.68 8.44 -10.74
C LEU A 72 -2.82 7.51 -11.95
N ILE A 73 -3.88 6.72 -12.02
CA ILE A 73 -4.14 5.79 -13.14
C ILE A 73 -4.39 6.55 -14.46
N LYS A 74 -5.00 7.73 -14.40
CA LYS A 74 -5.32 8.57 -15.57
C LYS A 74 -4.17 9.45 -16.05
N LYS A 75 -3.06 9.46 -15.32
CA LYS A 75 -1.86 10.25 -15.65
C LYS A 75 -0.99 9.48 -16.64
#